data_AF-A0A8K0JSU2-F1
#
_entry.id   AF-A0A8K0JSU2-F1
#
_cell.length_a   1.000
_cell.length_b   1.000
_cell.length_c   1.000
_cell.angle_alpha   90.00
_cell.angle_beta   90.00
_cell.angle_gamma   90.00
#
_symmetry.space_group_name_H-M   'P 1'
#
loop_
_entity.id
_entity.type
_entity.pdbx_description
1 polymer ?
#
loop_
_entity_poly.entity_id
_entity_poly.type
_entity_poly.pdbx_seq_one_letter_code
_entity_poly.pdbx_strand_id
1 'polypeptide(L)'
;MLTRKRICTITEMRVGSEITETKVSARYLGVVFDSKLTFWPQIKKSSDKAAATTVSLSRLMANVGGPKQCKRKLLMAMVESQLLYGAEIWASALNTAKYRKRITVVQRRGALRVACSYRTVSEAAVLLKGDRGLERNMCSKLRRVVFSLRRKVILERLSRERTFLLPVPIFNFFMVEMP
;
A
#
# COMPACT_ATOMS: atom_id res chain seq x y z
N MET A 1 -42.25 7.11 -1.49
CA MET A 1 -41.04 7.91 -1.17
C MET A 1 -40.30 7.24 -0.01
N LEU A 2 -39.14 6.63 -0.24
CA LEU A 2 -38.37 5.97 0.81
C LEU A 2 -37.54 7.01 1.58
N THR A 3 -37.95 7.29 2.82
CA THR A 3 -37.21 8.14 3.77
C THR A 3 -35.86 7.49 4.09
N ARG A 4 -34.78 8.06 3.57
CA ARG A 4 -33.42 7.60 3.89
C ARG A 4 -33.09 7.98 5.34
N LYS A 5 -33.44 7.12 6.30
CA LYS A 5 -33.06 7.25 7.71
C LYS A 5 -31.52 7.29 7.76
N ARG A 6 -30.94 8.46 8.09
CA ARG A 6 -29.50 8.58 8.31
C ARG A 6 -29.17 7.78 9.57
N ILE A 7 -28.47 6.66 9.41
CA ILE A 7 -27.90 5.93 10.55
C ILE A 7 -26.87 6.85 11.19
N CYS A 8 -27.08 7.21 12.46
CA CYS A 8 -26.10 7.99 13.22
C CYS A 8 -24.81 7.18 13.28
N THR A 9 -23.73 7.71 12.69
CA THR A 9 -22.44 6.99 12.57
C THR A 9 -21.61 7.07 13.86
N ILE A 10 -22.08 7.85 14.83
CA ILE A 10 -21.45 8.07 16.12
C ILE A 10 -22.37 7.45 17.17
N THR A 11 -21.92 6.33 17.73
CA THR A 11 -22.57 5.57 18.80
C THR A 11 -21.50 5.23 19.83
N GLU A 12 -21.83 5.44 21.09
CA GLU A 12 -20.96 5.07 22.20
C GLU A 12 -20.92 3.55 22.33
N MET A 13 -19.73 2.98 22.29
CA MET A 13 -19.51 1.53 22.40
C MET A 13 -18.66 1.27 23.64
N ARG A 14 -19.10 0.35 24.49
CA ARG A 14 -18.28 -0.11 25.62
C ARG A 14 -17.33 -1.20 25.15
N VAL A 15 -16.03 -0.93 25.20
CA VAL A 15 -14.97 -1.92 24.92
C VAL A 15 -14.24 -2.19 26.23
N GLY A 16 -14.60 -3.28 26.91
CA GLY A 16 -14.09 -3.59 28.24
C GLY A 16 -14.56 -2.57 29.29
N SER A 17 -13.63 -1.91 29.97
CA SER A 17 -13.91 -0.86 30.97
C SER A 17 -14.08 0.54 30.37
N GLU A 18 -13.68 0.75 29.11
CA GLU A 18 -13.70 2.07 28.48
C GLU A 18 -14.91 2.26 27.55
N ILE A 19 -15.49 3.46 27.59
CA ILE A 19 -16.52 3.89 26.64
C ILE A 19 -15.81 4.59 25.49
N THR A 20 -15.90 4.02 24.29
CA THR A 20 -15.29 4.57 23.07
C THR A 20 -16.38 4.99 22.10
N GLU A 21 -16.31 6.22 21.61
CA GLU A 21 -17.19 6.70 20.54
C GLU A 21 -16.78 6.11 19.18
N THR A 22 -17.76 5.66 18.39
CA THR A 22 -17.50 5.29 17.00
C THR A 22 -17.13 6.50 16.17
N LYS A 23 -15.95 6.43 15.55
CA LYS A 23 -15.47 7.42 14.60
C LYS A 23 -15.73 6.92 13.19
N VAL A 24 -16.06 7.85 12.29
CA VAL A 24 -16.28 7.56 10.85
C VAL A 24 -15.04 6.93 10.18
N SER A 25 -13.86 7.16 10.76
CA SER A 25 -12.60 6.55 10.31
C SER A 25 -11.86 5.88 11.46
N ALA A 26 -11.42 4.64 11.26
CA ALA A 26 -10.57 3.89 12.19
C ALA A 26 -9.11 3.91 11.73
N ARG A 27 -8.16 3.94 12.67
CA ARG A 27 -6.73 3.84 12.36
C ARG A 27 -6.22 2.50 12.88
N TYR A 28 -5.63 1.71 12.00
CA TYR A 28 -5.01 0.44 12.36
C TYR A 28 -3.64 0.32 11.68
N LEU A 29 -2.58 0.04 12.46
CA LEU A 29 -1.20 -0.05 11.97
C LEU A 29 -0.77 1.15 11.10
N GLY A 30 -1.25 2.36 11.43
CA GLY A 30 -0.96 3.58 10.66
C GLY A 30 -1.76 3.73 9.35
N VAL A 31 -2.61 2.78 9.00
CA VAL A 31 -3.55 2.84 7.87
C VAL A 31 -4.90 3.35 8.36
N VAL A 32 -5.46 4.32 7.64
CA VAL A 32 -6.79 4.90 7.93
C VAL A 32 -7.85 4.20 7.09
N PHE A 33 -8.76 3.52 7.77
CA PHE A 33 -9.96 2.93 7.21
C PHE A 33 -11.10 3.94 7.26
N ASP A 34 -11.76 4.15 6.12
CA ASP A 34 -12.98 4.95 6.03
C ASP A 34 -14.19 4.02 6.11
N SER A 35 -15.30 4.50 6.64
CA SER A 35 -16.60 3.80 6.70
C SER A 35 -17.01 3.09 5.40
N LYS A 36 -16.69 3.69 4.26
CA LYS A 36 -16.99 3.17 2.91
C LYS A 36 -15.86 2.37 2.27
N LEU A 37 -14.77 2.13 3.00
CA LEU A 37 -13.54 1.47 2.51
C LEU A 37 -13.02 2.07 1.19
N THR A 38 -13.21 3.37 0.97
CA THR A 38 -12.71 4.07 -0.22
C THR A 38 -11.21 4.31 -0.17
N PHE A 39 -10.63 4.29 1.04
CA PHE A 39 -9.22 4.57 1.35
C PHE A 39 -8.70 5.92 0.85
N TRP A 40 -9.57 6.83 0.42
CA TRP A 40 -9.18 8.15 -0.03
C TRP A 40 -8.41 8.96 1.03
N PRO A 41 -8.83 9.00 2.31
CA PRO A 41 -8.08 9.68 3.36
C PRO A 41 -6.65 9.13 3.51
N GLN A 42 -6.48 7.82 3.39
CA GLN A 42 -5.19 7.16 3.46
C GLN A 42 -4.28 7.53 2.27
N ILE A 43 -4.82 7.47 1.04
CA ILE A 43 -4.07 7.82 -0.17
C ILE A 43 -3.66 9.29 -0.13
N LYS A 44 -4.58 10.18 0.28
CA LYS A 44 -4.30 11.60 0.44
C LYS A 44 -3.18 11.82 1.45
N LYS A 45 -3.30 11.26 2.66
CA LYS A 45 -2.30 11.39 3.73
C LYS A 45 -0.92 10.86 3.31
N SER A 46 -0.86 9.69 2.67
CA SER A 46 0.39 9.08 2.22
C SER A 46 1.03 9.90 1.10
N SER A 47 0.23 10.39 0.15
CA SER A 47 0.70 11.26 -0.93
C SER A 47 1.21 12.59 -0.41
N ASP A 48 0.53 13.20 0.56
CA ASP A 48 0.92 14.50 1.13
C ASP A 48 2.20 14.36 1.95
N LYS A 49 2.35 13.27 2.71
CA LYS A 49 3.60 12.94 3.43
C LYS A 49 4.77 12.74 2.46
N ALA A 50 4.58 11.93 1.42
CA ALA A 50 5.59 11.69 0.40
C ALA A 50 5.93 12.96 -0.40
N ALA A 51 4.96 13.82 -0.66
CA ALA A 51 5.19 15.10 -1.32
C ALA A 51 6.02 16.04 -0.45
N ALA A 52 5.73 16.12 0.85
CA ALA A 52 6.49 16.94 1.80
C ALA A 52 7.95 16.46 1.89
N THR A 53 8.19 15.15 2.01
CA THR A 53 9.56 14.60 2.02
C THR A 53 10.27 14.84 0.70
N THR A 54 9.60 14.65 -0.44
CA THR A 54 10.15 14.97 -1.76
C THR A 54 10.56 16.44 -1.87
N VAL A 55 9.77 17.37 -1.34
CA VAL A 55 10.10 18.80 -1.36
C VAL A 55 11.36 19.08 -0.54
N SER A 56 11.45 18.54 0.67
CA SER A 56 12.65 18.68 1.51
C SER A 56 13.89 18.10 0.83
N LEU A 57 13.79 16.89 0.27
CA LEU A 57 14.88 16.25 -0.46
C LEU A 57 15.26 17.03 -1.72
N SER A 58 14.28 17.61 -2.41
CA SER A 58 14.53 18.37 -3.63
C SER A 58 15.43 19.59 -3.43
N ARG A 59 15.42 20.18 -2.23
CA ARG A 59 16.32 21.28 -1.86
C ARG A 59 17.77 20.82 -1.73
N LEU A 60 18.00 19.57 -1.34
CA LEU A 60 19.33 18.96 -1.25
C LEU A 60 19.86 18.47 -2.61
N MET A 61 18.98 18.38 -3.62
CA MET A 61 19.25 17.72 -4.90
C MET A 61 19.30 18.71 -6.07
N ALA A 62 20.13 19.75 -5.94
CA ALA A 62 20.38 20.74 -6.99
C ALA A 62 20.70 20.07 -8.34
N ASN A 63 20.19 20.58 -9.46
CA ASN A 63 20.38 19.94 -10.77
C ASN A 63 21.86 19.96 -11.21
N VAL A 64 22.57 21.04 -10.91
CA VAL A 64 24.00 21.22 -11.19
C VAL A 64 24.77 21.16 -9.86
N GLY A 65 25.89 20.45 -9.83
CA GLY A 65 26.73 20.31 -8.62
C GLY A 65 26.09 19.53 -7.46
N GLY A 66 24.93 18.90 -7.68
CA GLY A 66 24.22 18.15 -6.65
C GLY A 66 24.75 16.72 -6.42
N PRO A 67 24.06 15.93 -5.58
CA PRO A 67 24.46 14.56 -5.24
C PRO A 67 24.54 13.63 -6.46
N LYS A 68 25.50 12.68 -6.42
CA LYS A 68 25.63 11.59 -7.40
C LYS A 68 24.32 10.80 -7.54
N GLN A 69 24.08 10.25 -8.73
CA GLN A 69 22.84 9.55 -9.09
C GLN A 69 22.48 8.41 -8.11
N CYS A 70 23.46 7.70 -7.55
CA CYS A 70 23.24 6.62 -6.57
C CYS A 70 22.50 7.13 -5.32
N LYS A 71 22.95 8.26 -4.77
CA LYS A 71 22.30 8.92 -3.60
C LYS A 71 20.89 9.39 -3.98
N ARG A 72 20.69 9.87 -5.21
CA ARG A 72 19.37 10.30 -5.69
C ARG A 72 18.37 9.15 -5.77
N LYS A 73 18.80 8.00 -6.31
CA LYS A 73 17.97 6.79 -6.37
C LYS A 73 17.59 6.30 -4.98
N LEU A 74 18.54 6.30 -4.03
CA LEU A 74 18.29 5.90 -2.64
C LEU A 74 17.24 6.79 -1.97
N LEU A 75 17.41 8.12 -2.05
CA LEU A 75 16.46 9.07 -1.48
C LEU A 75 15.07 8.93 -2.09
N MET A 76 14.99 8.61 -3.38
CA MET A 76 13.71 8.37 -4.04
C MET A 76 13.07 7.04 -3.67
N ALA A 77 13.85 5.98 -3.49
CA ALA A 77 13.35 4.70 -2.98
C ALA A 77 12.71 4.85 -1.58
N MET A 78 13.24 5.75 -0.73
CA MET A 78 12.63 6.09 0.56
C MET A 78 11.28 6.78 0.41
N VAL A 79 11.14 7.74 -0.51
CA VAL A 79 9.84 8.39 -0.77
C VAL A 79 8.83 7.38 -1.32
N GLU A 80 9.29 6.47 -2.17
CA GLU A 80 8.45 5.43 -2.75
C GLU A 80 8.00 4.40 -1.72
N SER A 81 8.85 4.01 -0.77
CA SER A 81 8.45 3.13 0.33
C SER A 81 7.40 3.78 1.24
N GLN A 82 7.50 5.09 1.49
CA GLN A 82 6.45 5.85 2.20
C GLN A 82 5.13 5.85 1.42
N LEU A 83 5.19 6.01 0.10
CA LEU A 83 4.02 6.06 -0.76
C LEU A 83 3.36 4.69 -0.91
N LEU A 84 4.13 3.60 -0.88
CA LEU A 84 3.66 2.22 -1.00
C LEU A 84 3.22 1.61 0.34
N TYR A 85 3.34 2.34 1.44
CA TYR A 85 2.92 1.85 2.75
C TYR A 85 1.42 1.52 2.76
N GLY A 86 1.10 0.27 3.09
CA GLY A 86 -0.28 -0.23 3.09
C GLY A 86 -0.90 -0.37 1.70
N ALA A 87 -0.11 -0.32 0.61
CA ALA A 87 -0.61 -0.41 -0.77
C ALA A 87 -1.44 -1.68 -1.01
N GLU A 88 -1.13 -2.78 -0.32
CA GLU A 88 -1.94 -4.02 -0.37
C GLU A 88 -3.42 -3.77 -0.08
N ILE A 89 -3.71 -2.86 0.85
CA ILE A 89 -5.06 -2.59 1.34
C ILE A 89 -5.78 -1.62 0.40
N TRP A 90 -5.12 -0.52 0.00
CA TRP A 90 -5.76 0.55 -0.76
C TRP A 90 -5.52 0.50 -2.27
N ALA A 91 -4.74 -0.44 -2.81
CA ALA A 91 -4.46 -0.51 -4.25
C ALA A 91 -5.69 -0.84 -5.09
N SER A 92 -6.74 -1.44 -4.52
CA SER A 92 -8.04 -1.63 -5.20
C SER A 92 -8.72 -0.30 -5.52
N ALA A 93 -8.51 0.73 -4.69
CA ALA A 93 -9.08 2.06 -4.89
C ALA A 93 -8.47 2.78 -6.12
N LEU A 94 -7.29 2.36 -6.60
CA LEU A 94 -6.61 2.96 -7.76
C LEU A 94 -7.31 2.76 -9.11
N ASN A 95 -8.37 1.96 -9.15
CA ASN A 95 -9.27 1.91 -10.32
C ASN A 95 -9.87 3.29 -10.63
N THR A 96 -9.94 4.18 -9.63
CA THR A 96 -10.41 5.55 -9.81
C THR A 96 -9.30 6.45 -10.37
N ALA A 97 -9.53 7.04 -11.54
CA ALA A 97 -8.56 7.91 -12.23
C ALA A 97 -8.08 9.09 -11.35
N LYS A 98 -8.96 9.66 -10.52
CA LYS A 98 -8.61 10.74 -9.57
C LYS A 98 -7.51 10.32 -8.58
N TYR A 99 -7.60 9.11 -8.05
CA TYR A 99 -6.67 8.60 -7.04
C TYR A 99 -5.32 8.29 -7.69
N ARG A 100 -5.36 7.66 -8.86
CA ARG A 100 -4.17 7.42 -9.69
C ARG A 100 -3.43 8.72 -10.01
N LYS A 101 -4.12 9.75 -10.50
CA LYS A 101 -3.52 11.06 -10.82
C LYS A 101 -2.74 11.64 -9.63
N ARG A 102 -3.27 11.55 -8.41
CA ARG A 102 -2.60 12.10 -7.22
C ARG A 102 -1.26 11.42 -6.94
N ILE A 103 -1.22 10.09 -7.01
CA ILE A 103 0.00 9.29 -6.83
C ILE A 103 1.01 9.58 -7.95
N THR A 104 0.53 9.64 -9.20
CA THR A 104 1.37 9.94 -10.37
C THR A 104 2.06 11.30 -10.25
N VAL A 105 1.39 12.33 -9.70
CA VAL A 105 2.01 13.64 -9.47
C VAL A 105 3.21 13.55 -8.51
N VAL A 106 3.11 12.78 -7.43
CA VAL A 106 4.20 12.60 -6.47
C VAL A 106 5.36 11.82 -7.12
N GLN A 107 5.04 10.73 -7.82
CA GLN A 107 6.03 9.94 -8.55
C GLN A 107 6.76 10.78 -9.62
N ARG A 108 6.03 11.61 -10.38
CA ARG A 108 6.61 12.52 -11.37
C ARG A 108 7.58 13.51 -10.72
N ARG A 109 7.21 14.12 -9.60
CA ARG A 109 8.10 15.05 -8.87
C ARG A 109 9.39 14.36 -8.44
N GLY A 110 9.29 13.12 -8.00
CA GLY A 110 10.42 12.27 -7.68
C GLY A 110 11.31 11.97 -8.88
N ALA A 111 10.71 11.49 -9.97
CA ALA A 111 11.40 11.11 -11.19
C ALA A 111 12.19 12.29 -11.79
N LEU A 112 11.62 13.50 -11.76
CA LEU A 112 12.30 14.72 -12.19
C LEU A 112 13.63 14.95 -11.44
N ARG A 113 13.68 14.60 -10.14
CA ARG A 113 14.87 14.78 -9.31
C ARG A 113 15.91 13.69 -9.51
N VAL A 114 15.50 12.47 -9.84
CA VAL A 114 16.44 11.39 -10.25
C VAL A 114 17.10 11.74 -11.57
N ALA A 115 16.32 12.23 -12.53
CA ALA A 115 16.79 12.53 -13.88
C ALA A 115 17.47 13.91 -14.01
N CYS A 116 17.59 14.67 -12.92
CA CYS A 116 18.09 16.05 -12.91
C CYS A 116 17.39 16.97 -13.95
N SER A 117 16.14 16.65 -14.28
CA SER A 117 15.39 17.30 -15.36
C SER A 117 14.58 18.49 -14.85
N TYR A 118 14.39 19.50 -15.71
CA TYR A 118 13.55 20.65 -15.41
C TYR A 118 12.05 20.30 -15.41
N ARG A 119 11.26 21.14 -14.74
CA ARG A 119 9.81 20.93 -14.53
C ARG A 119 9.01 20.79 -15.85
N THR A 120 9.49 21.39 -16.93
CA THR A 120 8.86 21.40 -18.26
C THR A 120 8.97 20.09 -19.02
N VAL A 121 9.85 19.17 -18.60
CA VAL A 121 10.04 17.89 -19.31
C VAL A 121 8.77 17.04 -19.22
N SER A 122 8.30 16.54 -20.37
CA SER A 122 7.08 15.74 -20.47
C SER A 122 7.20 14.46 -19.63
N GLU A 123 6.07 13.98 -19.09
CA GLU A 123 6.09 12.84 -18.16
C GLU A 123 6.65 11.58 -18.80
N ALA A 124 6.32 11.36 -20.07
CA ALA A 124 6.86 10.26 -20.85
C ALA A 124 8.38 10.35 -21.01
N ALA A 125 8.93 11.54 -21.25
CA ALA A 125 10.36 11.73 -21.43
C ALA A 125 11.16 11.49 -20.13
N VAL A 126 10.65 11.91 -18.97
CA VAL A 126 11.30 11.68 -17.67
C VAL A 126 11.34 10.19 -17.32
N LEU A 127 10.26 9.47 -17.62
CA LEU A 127 10.14 8.04 -17.37
C LEU A 127 11.00 7.19 -18.30
N LEU A 128 11.27 7.66 -19.52
CA LEU A 128 12.19 7.01 -20.46
C LEU A 128 13.66 7.23 -20.09
N LYS A 129 14.05 8.45 -19.66
CA LYS A 129 15.44 8.75 -19.27
C LYS A 129 15.83 8.22 -17.89
N GLY A 130 14.88 8.01 -17.00
CA GLY A 130 15.10 7.46 -15.67
C GLY A 130 15.35 5.95 -15.72
N ASP A 131 16.49 5.52 -16.24
CA ASP A 131 16.90 4.10 -16.32
C ASP A 131 16.57 3.33 -15.02
N ARG A 132 15.60 2.41 -15.16
CA ARG A 132 15.16 1.34 -14.24
C ARG A 132 14.98 1.71 -12.75
N GLY A 133 14.56 2.94 -12.43
CA GLY A 133 14.40 3.36 -11.03
C GLY A 133 12.97 3.58 -10.56
N LEU A 134 12.12 4.16 -11.42
CA LEU A 134 10.81 4.69 -11.01
C LEU A 134 9.75 4.29 -12.04
N GLU A 135 9.55 2.99 -12.21
CA GLU A 135 8.62 2.53 -13.25
C GLU A 135 7.18 2.93 -12.94
N ARG A 136 6.50 3.44 -13.98
CA ARG A 136 5.05 3.61 -14.17
C ARG A 136 4.15 2.46 -13.69
N ASN A 137 4.75 1.32 -13.36
CA ASN A 137 4.12 0.07 -12.99
C ASN A 137 4.59 -0.44 -11.62
N MET A 138 5.35 0.33 -10.82
CA MET A 138 5.85 -0.17 -9.53
C MET A 138 4.69 -0.53 -8.59
N CYS A 139 3.66 0.31 -8.53
CA CYS A 139 2.45 0.07 -7.73
C CYS A 139 1.61 -1.13 -8.21
N SER A 140 1.72 -1.57 -9.48
CA SER A 140 1.01 -2.74 -10.01
C SER A 140 1.87 -4.02 -10.02
N LYS A 141 3.18 -3.92 -10.26
CA LYS A 141 4.16 -5.03 -10.23
C LYS A 141 4.53 -5.43 -8.81
N LEU A 142 4.84 -4.49 -7.91
CA LEU A 142 5.05 -4.80 -6.49
C LEU A 142 3.76 -5.34 -5.86
N ARG A 143 2.59 -4.90 -6.32
CA ARG A 143 1.30 -5.48 -5.93
C ARG A 143 1.19 -6.94 -6.33
N ARG A 144 1.56 -7.34 -7.56
CA ARG A 144 1.55 -8.77 -7.94
C ARG A 144 2.55 -9.59 -7.13
N VAL A 145 3.77 -9.08 -6.94
CA VAL A 145 4.83 -9.82 -6.24
C VAL A 145 4.53 -9.94 -4.75
N VAL A 146 4.21 -8.84 -4.07
CA VAL A 146 3.91 -8.87 -2.63
C VAL A 146 2.59 -9.60 -2.34
N PHE A 147 1.54 -9.41 -3.15
CA PHE A 147 0.28 -10.15 -3.00
C PHE A 147 0.46 -11.65 -3.27
N SER A 148 1.20 -12.04 -4.31
CA SER A 148 1.42 -13.47 -4.60
C SER A 148 2.29 -14.15 -3.55
N LEU A 149 3.33 -13.47 -3.04
CA LEU A 149 4.19 -14.01 -1.98
C LEU A 149 3.44 -14.10 -0.64
N ARG A 150 2.70 -13.06 -0.23
CA ARG A 150 1.93 -13.10 1.03
C ARG A 150 0.72 -14.03 0.96
N ARG A 151 0.02 -14.14 -0.19
CA ARG A 151 -1.07 -15.11 -0.37
C ARG A 151 -0.55 -16.54 -0.29
N LYS A 152 0.61 -16.84 -0.88
CA LYS A 152 1.26 -18.15 -0.70
C LYS A 152 1.58 -18.43 0.77
N VAL A 153 2.20 -17.49 1.47
CA VAL A 153 2.55 -17.64 2.90
C VAL A 153 1.31 -17.80 3.80
N ILE A 154 0.24 -17.02 3.55
CA ILE A 154 -1.01 -17.10 4.32
C ILE A 154 -1.73 -18.42 4.03
N LEU A 155 -1.79 -18.86 2.77
CA LEU A 155 -2.39 -20.15 2.41
C LEU A 155 -1.57 -21.32 2.94
N GLU A 156 -0.24 -21.23 2.98
CA GLU A 156 0.62 -22.23 3.61
C GLU A 156 0.47 -22.25 5.14
N ARG A 157 0.24 -21.11 5.78
CA ARG A 157 -0.10 -21.06 7.22
C ARG A 157 -1.46 -21.67 7.51
N LEU A 158 -2.48 -21.32 6.73
CA LEU A 158 -3.83 -21.88 6.87
C LEU A 158 -3.88 -23.37 6.51
N SER A 159 -3.05 -23.83 5.57
CA SER A 159 -2.89 -25.26 5.25
C SER A 159 -2.20 -26.02 6.39
N ARG A 160 -1.16 -25.42 6.99
CA ARG A 160 -0.49 -25.98 8.19
C ARG A 160 -1.42 -26.01 9.41
N GLU A 161 -2.20 -24.96 9.64
CA GLU A 161 -3.17 -24.92 10.73
C GLU A 161 -4.34 -25.89 10.53
N ARG A 162 -4.76 -26.15 9.27
CA ARG A 162 -5.73 -27.22 8.96
C ARG A 162 -5.17 -28.63 9.16
N THR A 163 -3.88 -28.86 8.94
CA THR A 163 -3.25 -30.16 9.24
C THR A 163 -3.11 -30.44 10.75
N PHE A 164 -3.31 -29.43 11.62
CA PHE A 164 -3.37 -29.63 13.08
C PHE A 164 -4.79 -29.96 13.60
N LEU A 165 -5.82 -29.94 12.74
CA LEU A 165 -7.22 -30.24 13.12
C LEU A 165 -7.84 -31.43 12.36
N LEU A 166 -7.04 -32.21 11.62
CA LEU A 166 -7.48 -33.51 11.11
C LEU A 166 -6.96 -34.61 12.06
N PRO A 167 -7.82 -35.51 12.56
CA PRO A 167 -7.35 -36.67 13.29
C PRO A 167 -6.51 -37.51 12.33
N VAL A 168 -5.30 -37.84 12.76
CA VAL A 168 -4.39 -38.78 12.11
C VAL A 168 -5.19 -40.03 11.72
N PRO A 169 -5.23 -40.49 10.46
CA PRO A 169 -5.72 -41.82 10.17
C PRO A 169 -4.68 -42.79 10.70
N ILE A 170 -4.98 -43.35 11.87
CA ILE A 170 -4.35 -44.55 12.39
C ILE A 170 -4.40 -45.57 11.26
N PHE A 171 -3.21 -45.90 10.77
CA PHE A 171 -2.96 -47.03 9.89
C PHE A 171 -3.79 -48.22 10.38
N ASN A 172 -4.64 -48.75 9.50
CA ASN A 172 -5.35 -50.02 9.65
C ASN A 172 -4.39 -51.08 10.21
N PHE A 173 -4.50 -51.35 11.50
CA PHE A 173 -3.94 -52.50 12.19
C PHE A 173 -5.09 -53.19 12.91
N PHE A 174 -5.99 -53.82 12.13
CA PHE A 174 -6.82 -54.96 12.53
C PHE A 174 -7.78 -55.31 11.38
N MET A 175 -7.34 -56.19 10.46
CA MET A 175 -8.25 -57.10 9.73
C MET A 175 -7.46 -58.24 9.11
N VAL A 176 -6.95 -59.17 9.95
CA VAL A 176 -6.72 -60.57 9.58
C VAL A 176 -6.91 -61.44 10.85
N GLU A 177 -8.13 -61.91 11.09
CA GLU A 177 -8.37 -63.26 11.62
C GLU A 177 -8.56 -64.14 10.36
N MET A 178 -7.72 -65.17 10.16
CA MET A 178 -8.00 -66.61 10.37
C MET A 178 -9.20 -67.12 9.53
N PRO A 179 -9.10 -68.27 8.85
CA PRO A 179 -8.50 -69.54 9.32
C PRO A 179 -7.21 -69.99 8.62
#